data_AF-A0A445ME21-F1
#
_entry.id   AF-A0A445ME21-F1
#
_cell.length_a   1.000
_cell.length_b   1.000
_cell.length_c   1.000
_cell.angle_alpha   90.00
_cell.angle_beta   90.00
_cell.angle_gamma   90.00
#
_symmetry.space_group_name_H-M   'P 1'
#
loop_
_entity.id
_entity.type
_entity.pdbx_description
1 polymer ?
#
loop_
_entity_poly.entity_id
_entity_poly.type
_entity_poly.pdbx_seq_one_letter_code
_entity_poly.pdbx_strand_id
1 'polypeptide(L)'
;MDNELLQAVKALENARTELPRKAVVQYKESVGFKEGLKRMGRVTYEYGYRVVLACFHARHPDSEVEENPFTIHPEDDLVPMERQQTFDDSDPPDP
;
A
#
# COMPACT_ATOMS: atom_id res chain seq x y z
N MET A 1 -28.69 34.07 -24.15
CA MET A 1 -29.04 33.43 -22.87
C MET A 1 -28.92 31.91 -22.96
N ASP A 2 -29.60 31.24 -23.89
CA ASP A 2 -29.63 29.76 -23.92
C ASP A 2 -28.30 29.06 -24.24
N ASN A 3 -27.45 29.67 -25.08
CA ASN A 3 -26.13 29.12 -25.42
C ASN A 3 -25.16 29.13 -24.22
N GLU A 4 -25.29 30.12 -23.34
CA GLU A 4 -24.46 30.29 -22.15
C GLU A 4 -24.86 29.28 -21.06
N LEU A 5 -26.17 29.03 -20.91
CA LEU A 5 -26.70 27.99 -20.04
C LEU A 5 -26.27 26.59 -20.50
N LEU A 6 -26.33 26.31 -21.81
CA LEU A 6 -25.88 25.05 -22.39
C LEU A 6 -24.38 24.81 -22.16
N GLN A 7 -23.57 25.86 -22.29
CA GLN A 7 -22.13 25.81 -22.03
C GLN A 7 -21.83 25.54 -20.54
N ALA A 8 -22.58 26.16 -19.62
CA ALA A 8 -22.43 25.93 -18.19
C ALA A 8 -22.79 24.49 -17.78
N VAL A 9 -23.87 23.92 -18.33
CA VAL A 9 -24.26 22.52 -18.07
C VAL A 9 -23.18 21.55 -18.55
N LYS A 10 -22.62 21.78 -19.75
CA LYS A 10 -21.55 20.94 -20.31
C LYS A 10 -20.25 21.05 -19.48
N ALA A 11 -19.92 22.23 -18.98
CA ALA A 11 -18.77 22.44 -18.10
C ALA A 11 -18.94 21.72 -16.75
N LEU A 12 -20.15 21.75 -16.18
CA LEU A 12 -20.47 21.03 -14.94
C LEU A 12 -20.36 19.51 -15.11
N GLU A 13 -20.87 18.97 -16.22
CA GLU A 13 -20.79 17.54 -16.53
C GLU A 13 -19.33 17.09 -16.74
N ASN A 14 -18.53 17.90 -17.44
CA ASN A 14 -17.09 17.65 -17.56
C ASN A 14 -16.38 17.72 -16.21
N ALA A 15 -16.69 18.71 -15.36
CA ALA A 15 -16.09 18.82 -14.03
C ALA A 15 -16.41 17.60 -13.16
N ARG A 16 -17.64 17.07 -13.24
CA ARG A 16 -18.05 15.84 -12.52
C ARG A 16 -17.26 14.60 -12.92
N THR A 17 -16.73 14.53 -14.14
CA THR A 17 -15.95 13.37 -14.60
C THR A 17 -14.45 13.57 -14.43
N GLU A 18 -13.96 14.80 -14.62
CA GLU A 18 -12.53 15.11 -14.56
C GLU A 18 -12.00 15.26 -13.13
N LEU A 19 -12.80 15.80 -12.19
CA LEU A 19 -12.35 15.96 -10.79
C LEU A 19 -12.06 14.61 -10.11
N PRO A 20 -12.93 13.58 -10.19
CA PRO A 20 -12.63 12.27 -9.60
C PRO A 20 -11.42 11.60 -10.25
N ARG A 21 -11.25 11.74 -11.57
CA ARG A 21 -10.08 11.19 -12.28
C ARG A 21 -8.78 11.78 -11.76
N LYS A 22 -8.73 13.10 -11.60
CA LYS A 22 -7.57 13.79 -11.01
C LYS A 22 -7.31 13.35 -9.58
N ALA A 23 -8.35 13.24 -8.76
CA ALA A 23 -8.22 12.77 -7.38
C ALA A 23 -7.65 11.34 -7.31
N VAL A 24 -8.07 10.42 -8.19
CA VAL A 24 -7.53 9.06 -8.25
C VAL A 24 -6.06 9.04 -8.67
N VAL A 25 -5.67 9.88 -9.63
CA VAL A 25 -4.26 9.99 -10.04
C VAL A 25 -3.42 10.49 -8.88
N GLN A 26 -3.83 11.58 -8.23
CA GLN A 26 -3.13 12.14 -7.06
C GLN A 26 -3.03 11.11 -5.92
N TYR A 27 -4.10 10.39 -5.62
CA TYR A 27 -4.09 9.34 -4.62
C TYR A 27 -3.09 8.23 -4.94
N LYS A 28 -3.04 7.76 -6.19
CA LYS A 28 -2.07 6.74 -6.62
C LYS A 28 -0.62 7.24 -6.59
N GLU A 29 -0.41 8.54 -6.76
CA GLU A 29 0.90 9.17 -6.70
C GLU A 29 1.37 9.44 -5.26
N SER A 30 0.44 9.49 -4.30
CA SER A 30 0.72 9.72 -2.88
C SER A 30 1.73 8.72 -2.31
N VAL A 31 2.51 9.20 -1.33
CA VAL A 31 3.51 8.38 -0.62
C VAL A 31 2.81 7.23 0.12
N GLY A 32 1.72 7.51 0.83
CA GLY A 32 0.95 6.51 1.56
C GLY A 32 0.46 5.35 0.69
N PHE A 33 -0.02 5.64 -0.53
CA PHE A 33 -0.43 4.57 -1.46
C PHE A 33 0.75 3.69 -1.90
N LYS A 34 1.88 4.30 -2.27
CA LYS A 34 3.09 3.57 -2.69
C LYS A 34 3.67 2.74 -1.54
N GLU A 35 3.69 3.27 -0.32
CA GLU A 35 4.09 2.52 0.87
C GLU A 35 3.13 1.39 1.19
N GLY A 36 1.82 1.63 1.08
CA GLY A 36 0.78 0.61 1.22
C GLY A 36 1.02 -0.56 0.26
N LEU A 37 1.35 -0.29 -1.00
CA LEU A 37 1.69 -1.34 -1.97
C LEU A 37 2.92 -2.16 -1.56
N LYS A 38 3.98 -1.53 -1.05
CA LYS A 38 5.16 -2.24 -0.53
C LYS A 38 4.79 -3.16 0.65
N ARG A 39 3.97 -2.66 1.59
CA ARG A 39 3.48 -3.45 2.74
C ARG A 39 2.63 -4.63 2.27
N MET A 40 1.69 -4.40 1.35
CA MET A 40 0.84 -5.46 0.80
C MET A 40 1.66 -6.53 0.09
N GLY A 41 2.66 -6.14 -0.72
CA GLY A 41 3.56 -7.09 -1.38
C GLY A 41 4.36 -7.96 -0.41
N ARG A 42 4.84 -7.37 0.70
CA ARG A 42 5.53 -8.13 1.75
C ARG A 42 4.60 -9.16 2.41
N VAL A 43 3.38 -8.75 2.78
CA VAL A 43 2.40 -9.64 3.43
C VAL A 43 2.01 -10.81 2.53
N THR A 44 1.74 -10.56 1.24
CA THR A 44 1.36 -11.63 0.32
C THR A 44 2.50 -12.60 0.04
N TYR A 45 3.72 -12.08 -0.10
CA TYR A 45 4.92 -12.92 -0.26
C TYR A 45 5.19 -13.78 0.99
N GLU A 46 5.14 -13.18 2.18
CA GLU A 46 5.32 -13.88 3.46
C GLU A 46 4.27 -14.99 3.65
N TYR A 47 3.00 -14.69 3.35
CA TYR A 47 1.94 -15.68 3.42
C TYR A 47 2.18 -16.86 2.46
N GLY A 48 2.51 -16.56 1.20
CA GLY A 48 2.82 -17.58 0.20
C GLY A 48 4.00 -18.46 0.61
N TYR A 49 5.06 -17.84 1.14
CA TYR A 49 6.22 -18.54 1.65
C TYR A 49 5.85 -19.49 2.80
N ARG A 50 5.08 -19.03 3.80
CA ARG A 50 4.64 -19.88 4.92
C ARG A 50 3.81 -21.08 4.46
N VAL A 51 2.93 -20.88 3.48
CA VAL A 51 2.13 -21.97 2.89
C VAL A 51 3.02 -22.99 2.18
N VAL A 52 3.94 -22.54 1.33
CA VAL A 52 4.87 -23.42 0.62
C VAL A 52 5.76 -24.17 1.60
N LEU A 53 6.26 -23.51 2.64
CA LEU A 53 7.09 -24.10 3.68
C LEU A 53 6.34 -25.20 4.45
N ALA A 54 5.09 -24.95 4.85
CA ALA A 54 4.27 -25.96 5.52
C ALA A 54 4.03 -27.19 4.62
N CYS A 55 3.74 -26.97 3.33
CA CYS A 55 3.58 -28.03 2.35
C CYS A 55 4.88 -28.83 2.14
N PHE A 56 6.03 -28.14 2.13
CA PHE A 56 7.34 -28.78 2.01
C PHE A 56 7.62 -29.70 3.19
N HIS A 57 7.48 -29.21 4.42
CA HIS A 57 7.69 -30.03 5.63
C HIS A 57 6.74 -31.23 5.70
N ALA A 58 5.49 -31.08 5.26
CA ALA A 58 4.55 -32.19 5.20
C ALA A 58 4.99 -33.31 4.25
N ARG A 59 5.77 -32.99 3.20
CA ARG A 59 6.26 -33.95 2.21
C ARG A 59 7.69 -34.42 2.51
N HIS A 60 8.49 -33.61 3.18
CA HIS A 60 9.90 -33.85 3.48
C HIS A 60 10.21 -33.50 4.94
N PRO A 61 9.80 -34.34 5.91
CA PRO A 61 9.88 -34.03 7.33
C PRO A 61 11.32 -33.87 7.85
N ASP A 62 12.26 -34.60 7.24
CA ASP A 62 13.67 -34.64 7.66
C ASP A 62 14.56 -33.65 6.89
N SER A 63 13.97 -32.82 6.01
CA SER A 63 14.73 -31.84 5.23
C SER A 63 14.77 -30.51 5.96
N GLU A 64 15.99 -30.03 6.22
CA GLU A 64 16.22 -28.67 6.74
C GLU A 64 15.94 -27.63 5.65
N VAL A 65 15.29 -26.54 6.03
CA VAL A 65 15.10 -25.35 5.19
C VAL A 65 15.90 -24.22 5.80
N GLU A 66 16.59 -23.45 4.95
CA GLU A 66 17.31 -22.24 5.35
C GLU A 66 16.40 -21.27 6.11
N GLU A 67 16.99 -20.53 7.05
CA GLU A 67 16.27 -19.66 7.97
C GLU A 67 15.29 -18.73 7.23
N ASN A 68 14.03 -18.76 7.66
CA ASN A 68 13.00 -17.98 7.04
C ASN A 68 13.31 -16.48 7.25
N PRO A 69 13.52 -15.68 6.18
CA PRO A 69 13.88 -14.27 6.28
C PRO A 69 12.76 -13.37 6.83
N PHE A 70 11.59 -13.93 7.15
CA PHE A 70 10.46 -13.28 7.81
C PHE A 70 10.21 -13.79 9.23
N THR A 71 11.11 -14.60 9.79
CA THR A 71 11.05 -14.96 11.20
C THR A 71 11.40 -13.71 12.00
N ILE A 72 10.52 -13.32 12.93
CA ILE A 72 10.81 -12.22 13.85
C ILE A 72 11.73 -12.79 14.91
N HIS A 73 12.96 -12.28 14.97
CA HIS A 73 13.94 -12.66 15.95
C HIS A 73 13.82 -11.77 17.21
N PRO A 74 14.23 -12.25 18.39
CA PRO A 74 14.29 -11.42 19.60
C PRO A 74 15.13 -10.15 19.41
N GLU A 75 16.11 -10.18 18.51
CA GLU A 75 16.93 -9.05 18.11
C GLU A 75 16.13 -8.00 17.32
N ASP A 76 15.09 -8.40 16.59
CA ASP A 76 14.19 -7.48 15.89
C ASP A 76 13.32 -6.67 16.88
N ASP A 77 13.02 -7.24 18.06
CA ASP A 77 12.30 -6.53 19.13
C ASP A 77 13.17 -5.43 19.78
N LEU A 78 14.50 -5.49 19.60
CA LEU A 78 15.43 -4.45 20.05
C LEU A 78 15.53 -3.30 19.04
N VAL A 79 15.01 -3.47 17.82
CA VAL A 79 14.90 -2.40 16.83
C VAL A 79 13.66 -1.58 17.19
N PRO A 80 13.80 -0.29 17.57
CA PRO A 80 12.67 0.55 17.91
C PRO A 80 11.78 0.73 16.67
N MET A 81 10.68 -0.03 16.61
CA MET A 81 9.65 0.11 15.59
C MET A 81 8.53 0.99 16.16
N GLU A 82 8.25 2.13 15.51
CA GLU A 82 7.15 3.00 15.90
C GLU A 82 5.83 2.22 15.85
N ARG A 83 5.23 2.00 17.03
CA ARG A 83 3.95 1.29 17.18
C ARG A 83 2.77 2.09 16.63
N GLN A 84 2.97 3.38 16.38
CA GLN A 84 1.96 4.30 15.87
C GLN A 84 2.64 5.25 14.89
N GLN A 85 2.44 5.00 13.60
CA GLN A 85 2.72 5.99 12.57
C GLN A 85 1.42 6.77 12.39
N THR A 86 1.40 8.04 12.78
CA THR A 86 0.29 8.93 12.42
C THR A 86 0.30 9.05 10.90
N PHE A 87 -0.78 8.62 10.26
CA PHE A 87 -1.04 8.93 8.85
C PHE A 87 -1.37 10.42 8.77
N ASP A 88 -0.36 11.26 8.98
CA ASP A 88 -0.46 12.68 8.76
C ASP A 88 -0.01 12.94 7.32
N ASP A 89 -0.97 13.16 6.43
CA ASP A 89 -0.74 13.53 5.03
C ASP A 89 -0.36 15.02 4.89
N SER A 90 -0.08 15.72 6.01
CA SER A 90 0.39 17.10 6.01
C SER A 90 1.80 17.19 5.43
N ASP A 91 2.07 18.27 4.69
CA ASP A 91 3.39 18.56 4.16
C ASP A 91 4.41 18.66 5.31
N PRO A 92 5.61 18.06 5.20
CA PRO A 92 6.63 18.17 6.23
C PRO A 92 7.04 19.64 6.41
N PRO A 93 7.42 20.06 7.64
CA PRO A 93 7.79 21.45 7.91
C PRO A 93 9.04 21.85 7.10
N ASP A 94 9.01 23.07 6.56
CA ASP A 94 10.15 23.66 5.84
C ASP A 94 11.38 23.80 6.77
N PRO A 95 12.61 23.62 6.24
CA PRO A 95 13.86 23.68 7.00
C PRO A 95 14.22 25.07 7.53
#